data_AF-A0A4W5P773-F1
#
_entry.id   AF-A0A4W5P773-F1
#
_cell.length_a   1.000
_cell.length_b   1.000
_cell.length_c   1.000
_cell.angle_alpha   90.00
_cell.angle_beta   90.00
_cell.angle_gamma   90.00
#
_symmetry.space_group_name_H-M   'P 1'
#
loop_
_entity.id
_entity.type
_entity.pdbx_description
1 polymer ?
#
loop_
_entity_poly.entity_id
_entity_poly.type
_entity_poly.pdbx_seq_one_letter_code
_entity_poly.pdbx_strand_id
1 'polypeptide(L)'
;MAEAHQARVQKSIEDMVQSLERDHIRKMQGLMFKCSTECCERSTDSMSQVHNCIERCHAPLAQAQGLVTNELEKFQDRLTRCTMHCNDKARDLFDSGAKEPAVRAMMENCVGSCVDDHINLIPSMTHRLKENLDSIPQ
;
A
#
# COMPACT_ATOMS: atom_id res chain seq x y z
N MET A 1 23.62 1.70 1.28
CA MET A 1 23.27 0.60 2.22
C MET A 1 21.85 0.75 2.76
N ALA A 2 21.48 1.90 3.35
CA ALA A 2 20.07 2.25 3.59
C ALA A 2 19.22 2.12 2.30
N GLU A 3 19.78 2.54 1.16
CA GLU A 3 19.19 2.39 -0.18
C GLU A 3 18.90 0.93 -0.58
N ALA A 4 19.72 -0.04 -0.14
CA ALA A 4 19.50 -1.46 -0.47
C ALA A 4 18.31 -2.02 0.32
N HIS A 5 18.20 -1.66 1.60
CA HIS A 5 17.05 -1.99 2.43
C HIS A 5 15.76 -1.34 1.91
N GLN A 6 15.84 -0.07 1.51
CA GLN A 6 14.73 0.66 0.89
C GLN A 6 14.28 0.01 -0.42
N ALA A 7 15.22 -0.32 -1.32
CA ALA A 7 14.91 -0.97 -2.59
C ALA A 7 14.22 -2.33 -2.42
N ARG A 8 14.63 -3.12 -1.41
CA ARG A 8 14.01 -4.42 -1.11
C ARG A 8 12.56 -4.28 -0.67
N VAL A 9 12.27 -3.35 0.23
CA VAL A 9 10.89 -3.08 0.66
C VAL A 9 10.06 -2.57 -0.50
N GLN A 10 10.59 -1.57 -1.23
CA GLN A 10 9.88 -0.97 -2.35
C GLN A 10 9.51 -2.00 -3.41
N LYS A 11 10.45 -2.87 -3.80
CA LYS A 11 10.17 -3.96 -4.73
C LYS A 11 9.06 -4.89 -4.22
N SER A 12 9.11 -5.27 -2.95
CA SER A 12 8.11 -6.17 -2.37
C SER A 12 6.70 -5.55 -2.35
N ILE A 13 6.63 -4.23 -2.08
CA ILE A 13 5.37 -3.47 -2.16
C ILE A 13 4.89 -3.37 -3.61
N GLU A 14 5.78 -3.04 -4.55
CA GLU A 14 5.46 -2.95 -5.98
C GLU A 14 4.91 -4.27 -6.52
N ASP A 15 5.57 -5.39 -6.22
CA ASP A 15 5.12 -6.73 -6.63
C ASP A 15 3.72 -7.04 -6.08
N MET A 16 3.46 -6.70 -4.81
CA MET A 16 2.14 -6.85 -4.21
C MET A 16 1.10 -5.96 -4.92
N VAL A 17 1.38 -4.67 -5.12
CA VAL A 17 0.45 -3.72 -5.75
C VAL A 17 0.14 -4.16 -7.18
N GLN A 18 1.13 -4.62 -7.93
CA GLN A 18 0.94 -5.17 -9.27
C GLN A 18 0.05 -6.43 -9.25
N SER A 19 0.19 -7.30 -8.24
CA SER A 19 -0.71 -8.44 -8.09
C SER A 19 -2.14 -8.00 -7.80
N LEU A 20 -2.36 -7.06 -6.89
CA LEU A 20 -3.70 -6.55 -6.58
C LEU A 20 -4.33 -5.86 -7.79
N GLU A 21 -3.54 -5.08 -8.54
CA GLU A 21 -3.99 -4.41 -9.75
C GLU A 21 -4.46 -5.40 -10.80
N ARG A 22 -3.60 -6.35 -11.15
CA ARG A 22 -3.87 -7.34 -12.20
C ARG A 22 -5.04 -8.23 -11.85
N ASP A 23 -5.10 -8.70 -10.61
CA ASP A 23 -6.04 -9.73 -10.20
C ASP A 23 -7.44 -9.13 -9.91
N HIS A 24 -7.52 -7.87 -9.45
CA HIS A 24 -8.78 -7.27 -8.96
C HIS A 24 -9.05 -5.91 -9.62
N ILE A 25 -8.20 -4.90 -9.38
CA ILE A 25 -8.49 -3.50 -9.73
C ILE A 25 -8.75 -3.30 -11.23
N ARG A 26 -7.99 -3.98 -12.10
CA ARG A 26 -8.17 -3.88 -13.54
C ARG A 26 -9.56 -4.30 -14.01
N LYS A 27 -10.10 -5.37 -13.41
CA LYS A 27 -11.46 -5.85 -13.70
C LYS A 27 -12.49 -4.83 -13.22
N MET A 28 -12.31 -4.28 -12.02
CA MET A 28 -13.17 -3.23 -11.46
C MET A 28 -13.20 -1.99 -12.36
N GLN A 29 -12.03 -1.56 -12.87
CA GLN A 29 -11.93 -0.46 -13.83
C GLN A 29 -12.72 -0.75 -15.12
N GLY A 30 -12.59 -1.95 -15.67
CA GLY A 30 -13.35 -2.36 -16.87
C GLY A 30 -14.86 -2.30 -16.66
N LEU A 31 -15.34 -2.79 -15.52
CA LEU A 31 -16.76 -2.75 -15.16
C LEU A 31 -17.26 -1.32 -14.95
N MET A 32 -16.49 -0.50 -14.24
CA MET A 32 -16.77 0.91 -14.02
C MET A 32 -16.92 1.65 -15.35
N PHE A 33 -15.97 1.50 -16.28
CA PHE A 33 -16.04 2.17 -17.58
C PHE A 33 -17.25 1.73 -18.39
N LYS A 34 -17.54 0.42 -18.41
CA LYS A 34 -18.71 -0.12 -19.11
C LYS A 34 -20.03 0.44 -18.53
N CYS A 35 -20.16 0.43 -17.21
CA CYS A 35 -21.31 1.00 -16.50
C CYS A 35 -21.48 2.49 -16.83
N SER A 36 -20.39 3.26 -16.82
CA SER A 36 -20.41 4.68 -17.17
C SER A 36 -20.84 4.91 -18.62
N THR A 37 -20.42 4.07 -19.57
CA THR A 37 -20.91 4.12 -20.95
C THR A 37 -22.41 3.87 -21.03
N GLU A 38 -22.92 2.84 -20.36
CA GLU A 38 -24.35 2.53 -20.32
C GLU A 38 -25.17 3.67 -19.67
N CYS A 39 -24.62 4.40 -18.70
CA CYS A 39 -25.24 5.62 -18.16
C CYS A 39 -25.36 6.71 -19.23
N CYS A 40 -24.32 6.94 -20.02
CA CYS A 40 -24.28 7.97 -21.06
C CYS A 40 -25.21 7.68 -22.25
N GLU A 41 -25.56 6.42 -22.50
CA GLU A 41 -26.46 6.02 -23.58
C GLU A 41 -27.96 6.29 -23.27
N ARG A 42 -28.29 6.63 -22.02
CA ARG A 42 -29.68 6.88 -21.58
C ARG A 42 -30.17 8.24 -22.05
N SER A 43 -30.66 8.31 -23.28
CA SER A 43 -31.12 9.53 -23.93
C SER A 43 -32.32 10.22 -23.25
N THR A 44 -33.07 9.49 -22.41
CA THR A 44 -34.21 10.03 -21.66
C THR A 44 -33.83 10.61 -20.30
N ASP A 45 -32.65 10.28 -19.78
CA ASP A 45 -32.19 10.74 -18.49
C ASP A 45 -31.71 12.20 -18.59
N SER A 46 -32.02 13.01 -17.58
CA SER A 46 -31.43 14.34 -17.45
C SER A 46 -29.94 14.25 -17.11
N MET A 47 -29.22 15.35 -17.34
CA MET A 47 -27.79 15.46 -17.03
C MET A 47 -27.45 15.05 -15.58
N SER A 48 -28.27 15.44 -14.60
CA SER A 48 -28.03 15.10 -13.19
C SER A 48 -28.25 13.61 -12.93
N GLN A 49 -29.20 12.97 -13.60
CA GLN A 49 -29.42 11.53 -13.49
C GLN A 49 -28.23 10.74 -14.06
N VAL A 50 -27.71 11.15 -15.22
CA VAL A 50 -26.52 10.54 -15.84
C VAL A 50 -25.30 10.70 -14.93
N HIS A 51 -25.07 11.89 -14.36
CA HIS A 51 -23.94 12.12 -13.45
C HIS A 51 -24.02 11.24 -12.19
N ASN A 52 -25.19 11.20 -11.54
CA ASN A 52 -25.42 10.33 -10.39
C ASN A 52 -25.24 8.84 -10.73
N CYS A 53 -25.58 8.42 -11.94
CA CYS A 53 -25.35 7.06 -12.42
C CYS A 53 -23.85 6.76 -12.52
N ILE A 54 -23.07 7.66 -13.13
CA ILE A 54 -21.61 7.54 -13.27
C ILE A 54 -20.94 7.50 -11.89
N GLU A 55 -21.32 8.38 -10.96
CA GLU A 55 -20.76 8.37 -9.60
C GLU A 55 -20.95 7.01 -8.90
N ARG A 56 -22.12 6.39 -9.08
CA ARG A 56 -22.39 5.05 -8.55
C ARG A 56 -21.51 3.99 -9.21
N CYS A 57 -21.26 4.07 -10.52
CA CYS A 57 -20.34 3.16 -11.22
C CYS A 57 -18.90 3.28 -10.68
N HIS A 58 -18.49 4.47 -10.24
CA HIS A 58 -17.14 4.74 -9.73
C HIS A 58 -16.96 4.34 -8.26
N ALA A 59 -18.04 4.30 -7.47
CA ALA A 59 -17.97 4.07 -6.02
C ALA A 59 -17.24 2.77 -5.62
N PRO A 60 -17.48 1.60 -6.24
CA PRO A 60 -16.74 0.37 -5.89
C PRO A 60 -15.22 0.49 -6.10
N LEU A 61 -14.81 1.06 -7.24
CA LEU A 61 -13.39 1.26 -7.55
C LEU A 61 -12.73 2.25 -6.57
N ALA A 62 -13.41 3.34 -6.26
CA ALA A 62 -12.92 4.32 -5.29
C ALA A 62 -12.75 3.70 -3.89
N GLN A 63 -13.71 2.86 -3.47
CA GLN A 63 -13.61 2.11 -2.22
C GLN A 63 -12.40 1.15 -2.22
N ALA A 64 -12.22 0.38 -3.29
CA ALA A 64 -11.10 -0.53 -3.44
C ALA A 64 -9.74 0.19 -3.37
N GLN A 65 -9.60 1.30 -4.11
CA GLN A 65 -8.41 2.13 -4.09
C GLN A 65 -8.14 2.70 -2.69
N GLY A 66 -9.19 3.18 -2.00
CA GLY A 66 -9.08 3.67 -0.62
C GLY A 66 -8.58 2.60 0.36
N LEU A 67 -9.06 1.36 0.25
CA LEU A 67 -8.60 0.24 1.09
C LEU A 67 -7.11 -0.06 0.89
N VAL A 68 -6.67 -0.17 -0.37
CA VAL A 68 -5.27 -0.46 -0.69
C VAL A 68 -4.36 0.66 -0.21
N THR A 69 -4.72 1.92 -0.47
CA THR A 69 -3.94 3.09 -0.04
C THR A 69 -3.82 3.15 1.49
N ASN A 70 -4.91 2.97 2.23
CA ASN A 70 -4.91 3.01 3.69
C ASN A 70 -4.01 1.90 4.29
N GLU A 71 -4.08 0.67 3.77
CA GLU A 71 -3.23 -0.42 4.27
C GLU A 71 -1.75 -0.18 3.95
N LEU A 72 -1.44 0.38 2.78
CA LEU A 72 -0.08 0.79 2.42
C LEU A 72 0.46 1.92 3.31
N GLU A 73 -0.36 2.92 3.62
CA GLU A 73 0.01 4.01 4.55
C GLU A 73 0.33 3.47 5.94
N LYS A 74 -0.52 2.58 6.48
CA LYS A 74 -0.26 1.91 7.77
C LYS A 74 1.02 1.10 7.76
N PHE A 75 1.30 0.41 6.66
CA PHE A 75 2.54 -0.34 6.49
C PHE A 75 3.76 0.57 6.52
N GLN A 76 3.74 1.66 5.73
CA GLN A 76 4.83 2.63 5.66
C GLN A 76 5.07 3.34 6.99
N ASP A 77 4.01 3.71 7.70
CA ASP A 77 4.06 4.36 9.01
C ASP A 77 4.71 3.45 10.07
N ARG A 78 4.36 2.15 10.09
CA ARG A 78 5.01 1.15 10.96
C ARG A 78 6.49 0.97 10.65
N LEU A 79 6.84 0.88 9.36
CA LEU A 79 8.24 0.75 8.94
C LEU A 79 9.07 1.99 9.30
N THR A 80 8.49 3.17 9.11
CA THR A 80 9.12 4.45 9.47
C THR A 80 9.39 4.51 10.96
N ARG A 81 8.41 4.16 11.80
CA ARG A 81 8.61 4.06 13.25
C ARG A 81 9.70 3.05 13.63
N CYS A 82 9.75 1.89 12.98
CA CYS A 82 10.79 0.90 13.23
C CYS A 82 12.19 1.47 12.97
N THR A 83 12.36 2.17 11.85
CA THR A 83 13.61 2.83 11.47
C THR A 83 13.97 3.96 12.44
N MET A 84 13.00 4.76 12.88
CA MET A 84 13.22 5.81 13.89
C MET A 84 13.72 5.21 15.22
N HIS A 85 13.12 4.11 15.67
CA HIS A 85 13.59 3.43 16.88
C HIS A 85 15.03 2.88 16.73
N CYS A 86 15.44 2.47 15.52
CA CYS A 86 16.85 2.16 15.26
C CYS A 86 17.76 3.39 15.38
N ASN A 87 17.33 4.55 14.87
CA ASN A 87 18.07 5.81 15.04
C ASN A 87 18.24 6.16 16.52
N ASP A 88 17.19 6.05 17.32
CA ASP A 88 17.23 6.33 18.76
C ASP A 88 18.23 5.42 19.47
N LYS A 89 18.17 4.10 19.20
CA LYS A 89 19.13 3.17 19.79
C LYS A 89 20.57 3.44 19.35
N ALA A 90 20.78 3.84 18.08
CA ALA A 90 22.11 4.17 17.58
C ALA A 90 22.67 5.41 18.29
N ARG A 91 21.82 6.41 18.54
CA ARG A 91 22.16 7.60 19.31
C ARG A 91 22.49 7.26 20.77
N ASP A 92 21.66 6.46 21.44
CA ASP A 92 21.91 6.02 22.81
C ASP A 92 23.24 5.25 22.92
N LEU A 93 23.52 4.38 21.95
CA LEU A 93 24.78 3.63 21.90
C LEU A 93 25.98 4.56 21.71
N PHE A 94 25.87 5.57 20.84
CA PHE A 94 26.91 6.58 20.67
C PHE A 94 27.14 7.39 21.96
N ASP A 95 26.07 7.87 22.58
CA ASP A 95 26.11 8.66 23.82
C ASP A 95 26.69 7.85 25.01
N SER A 96 26.57 6.52 24.98
CA SER A 96 27.21 5.62 25.95
C SER A 96 28.74 5.43 25.77
N GLY A 97 29.33 6.08 24.77
CA GLY A 97 30.77 6.05 24.48
C GLY A 97 31.20 4.98 23.48
N ALA A 98 30.26 4.35 22.77
CA ALA A 98 30.60 3.41 21.71
C ALA A 98 31.26 4.13 20.51
N LYS A 99 32.23 3.46 19.88
CA LYS A 99 32.90 4.01 18.68
C LYS A 99 31.99 3.97 17.46
N GLU A 100 32.16 4.93 16.56
CA GLU A 100 31.38 5.05 15.31
C GLU A 100 31.23 3.74 14.51
N PRO A 101 32.25 2.88 14.35
CA PRO A 101 32.08 1.63 13.60
C PRO A 101 31.08 0.67 14.26
N ALA A 102 31.03 0.63 15.59
CA ALA A 102 30.10 -0.22 16.33
C ALA A 102 28.66 0.32 16.22
N VAL A 103 28.49 1.65 16.31
CA VAL A 103 27.19 2.31 16.14
C VAL A 103 26.65 2.08 14.74
N ARG A 104 27.49 2.22 13.72
CA ARG A 104 27.12 1.97 12.32
C ARG A 104 26.69 0.52 12.09
N ALA A 105 27.47 -0.45 12.56
CA ALA A 105 27.14 -1.87 12.39
C ALA A 105 25.83 -2.23 13.10
N MET A 106 25.59 -1.67 14.29
CA MET A 106 24.34 -1.86 15.01
C MET A 106 23.15 -1.25 14.26
N MET A 107 23.29 -0.03 13.74
CA MET A 107 22.25 0.63 12.97
C MET A 107 21.87 -0.17 11.71
N GLU A 108 22.87 -0.64 10.97
CA GLU A 108 22.68 -1.47 9.77
C GLU A 108 21.92 -2.76 10.10
N ASN A 109 22.32 -3.47 11.16
CA ASN A 109 21.62 -4.69 11.60
C ASN A 109 20.18 -4.41 12.06
N CYS A 110 19.95 -3.31 12.79
CA CYS A 110 18.63 -2.93 13.28
C CYS A 110 17.68 -2.62 12.12
N VAL A 111 18.10 -1.78 11.17
CA VAL A 111 17.31 -1.45 9.97
C VAL A 111 17.07 -2.68 9.11
N GLY A 112 18.09 -3.55 8.97
CA GLY A 112 17.94 -4.83 8.28
C GLY A 112 16.83 -5.69 8.86
N SER A 113 16.82 -5.89 10.18
CA SER A 113 15.74 -6.61 10.87
C SER A 113 14.38 -5.94 10.66
N CYS A 114 14.29 -4.62 10.81
CA CYS A 114 13.05 -3.89 10.55
C CYS A 114 12.50 -4.18 9.16
N VAL A 115 13.35 -4.14 8.13
CA VAL A 115 12.94 -4.43 6.75
C VAL A 115 12.51 -5.88 6.58
N ASP A 116 13.27 -6.84 7.10
CA ASP A 116 12.95 -8.26 6.98
C ASP A 116 11.61 -8.58 7.67
N ASP A 117 11.41 -8.07 8.89
CA ASP A 117 10.17 -8.23 9.65
C ASP A 117 8.96 -7.65 8.90
N HIS A 118 9.11 -6.47 8.29
CA HIS A 118 8.01 -5.84 7.55
C HIS A 118 7.74 -6.55 6.21
N ILE A 119 8.77 -6.97 5.47
CA ILE A 119 8.59 -7.76 4.24
C ILE A 119 7.83 -9.06 4.55
N ASN A 120 8.13 -9.71 5.68
CA ASN A 120 7.44 -10.93 6.09
C ASN A 120 5.93 -10.71 6.40
N LEU A 121 5.50 -9.48 6.66
CA LEU A 121 4.08 -9.15 6.84
C LEU A 121 3.31 -9.00 5.53
N ILE A 122 4.01 -8.68 4.43
CA ILE A 122 3.41 -8.37 3.13
C ILE A 122 2.48 -9.49 2.65
N PRO A 123 2.87 -10.79 2.64
CA PRO A 123 1.99 -11.85 2.14
C PRO A 123 0.65 -11.93 2.88
N SER A 124 0.67 -11.82 4.21
CA SER A 124 -0.55 -11.84 5.04
C SER A 124 -1.44 -10.63 4.76
N MET A 125 -0.82 -9.46 4.54
CA MET A 125 -1.50 -8.22 4.22
C MET A 125 -2.12 -8.28 2.83
N THR A 126 -1.39 -8.81 1.85
CA THR A 126 -1.89 -9.05 0.49
C THR A 126 -3.11 -9.96 0.52
N HIS A 127 -3.08 -11.04 1.30
CA HIS A 127 -4.22 -11.95 1.42
C HIS A 127 -5.47 -11.22 1.93
N ARG A 128 -5.34 -10.50 3.05
CA ARG A 128 -6.45 -9.72 3.62
C ARG A 128 -6.99 -8.67 2.64
N LEU A 129 -6.10 -8.01 1.89
CA LEU A 129 -6.50 -7.04 0.87
C LEU A 129 -7.31 -7.72 -0.24
N LYS A 130 -6.87 -8.88 -0.73
CA LYS A 130 -7.63 -9.65 -1.74
C LYS A 130 -9.03 -10.01 -1.25
N GLU A 131 -9.14 -10.57 -0.04
CA GLU A 131 -10.44 -10.91 0.56
C GLU A 131 -11.37 -9.68 0.69
N ASN A 132 -10.82 -8.55 1.13
CA ASN A 132 -11.60 -7.31 1.23
C ASN A 132 -12.02 -6.79 -0.15
N LEU A 133 -11.16 -6.87 -1.17
CA LEU A 133 -11.48 -6.47 -2.54
C LEU A 133 -12.56 -7.36 -3.15
N ASP A 134 -12.51 -8.66 -2.93
CA ASP A 134 -13.53 -9.62 -3.36
C ASP A 134 -14.90 -9.37 -2.71
N SER A 135 -14.91 -8.75 -1.52
CA SER A 135 -16.15 -8.41 -0.80
C SER A 135 -16.84 -7.14 -1.33
N ILE A 136 -16.16 -6.32 -2.16
CA ILE A 136 -16.75 -5.09 -2.70
C ILE A 136 -17.75 -5.45 -3.81
N PRO A 137 -19.02 -5.04 -3.67
CA PRO A 137 -20.03 -5.23 -4.72
C PRO A 137 -19.58 -4.58 -6.03
N GLN A 138 -19.62 -5.34 -7.13
CA GLN A 138 -19.27 -4.91 -8.49
C GLN A 138 -20.50 -4.72 -9.35
#